data_AF-A0A562QUH2-F1
#
_entry.id   AF-A0A562QUH2-F1
#
_cell.length_a   1.000
_cell.length_b   1.000
_cell.length_c   1.000
_cell.angle_alpha   90.00
_cell.angle_beta   90.00
_cell.angle_gamma   90.00
#
_symmetry.space_group_name_H-M   'P 1'
#
loop_
_entity.id
_entity.type
_entity.pdbx_description
1 polymer ?
#
loop_
_entity_poly.entity_id
_entity_poly.type
_entity_poly.pdbx_seq_one_letter_code
_entity_poly.pdbx_strand_id
1 'polypeptide(L)'
;MLRETIHATIDTDVEREIAKLRERCVAAGLDALSANLLIAQASDILSALVNQGRRIADVGSQMEAERELSGEGYLVRLVFTQGARKGLVQRLLEKFKGG
;
A
#
# COMPACT_ATOMS: atom_id res chain seq x y z
N MET A 1 14.63 11.60 -7.86
CA MET A 1 14.17 10.19 -7.91
C MET A 1 13.15 9.98 -6.80
N LEU A 2 11.92 9.58 -7.15
CA LEU A 2 10.84 9.28 -6.20
C LEU A 2 11.04 7.91 -5.58
N ARG A 3 11.02 7.83 -4.25
CA ARG A 3 10.98 6.56 -3.50
C ARG A 3 9.87 6.64 -2.47
N GLU A 4 8.90 5.76 -2.59
CA GLU A 4 7.71 5.82 -1.73
C GLU A 4 7.21 4.42 -1.37
N THR A 5 6.57 4.31 -0.22
CA THR A 5 5.82 3.12 0.16
C THR A 5 4.44 3.54 0.62
N ILE A 6 3.42 3.02 -0.04
CA ILE A 6 2.01 3.22 0.27
C ILE A 6 1.53 2.00 1.04
N HIS A 7 1.12 2.22 2.28
CA HIS A 7 0.51 1.19 3.11
C HIS A 7 -1.01 1.29 3.01
N ALA A 8 -1.65 0.21 2.58
CA ALA A 8 -3.09 0.14 2.38
C ALA A 8 -3.75 -0.97 3.22
N THR A 9 -5.00 -0.74 3.56
CA THR A 9 -5.91 -1.64 4.29
C THR A 9 -7.30 -1.57 3.66
N ILE A 10 -8.27 -2.34 4.14
CA ILE A 10 -9.64 -2.29 3.59
C ILE A 10 -10.33 -0.94 3.76
N ASP A 11 -9.88 -0.15 4.73
CA ASP A 11 -10.39 1.18 5.07
C ASP A 11 -9.66 2.30 4.30
N THR A 12 -8.69 1.94 3.47
CA THR A 12 -7.93 2.92 2.68
C THR A 12 -8.83 3.60 1.65
N ASP A 13 -8.86 4.92 1.71
CA ASP A 13 -9.39 5.79 0.67
C ASP A 13 -8.37 5.86 -0.48
N VAL A 14 -8.66 5.10 -1.54
CA VAL A 14 -7.76 4.98 -2.70
C VAL A 14 -7.60 6.31 -3.42
N GLU A 15 -8.67 7.09 -3.59
CA GLU A 15 -8.60 8.37 -4.30
C GLU A 15 -7.67 9.35 -3.57
N ARG A 16 -7.76 9.38 -2.24
CA ARG A 16 -6.89 10.21 -1.42
C ARG A 16 -5.41 9.79 -1.49
N GLU A 17 -5.11 8.49 -1.46
CA GLU A 17 -3.72 8.02 -1.59
C GLU A 17 -3.16 8.30 -2.98
N ILE A 18 -3.98 8.19 -4.03
CA ILE A 18 -3.58 8.54 -5.39
C ILE A 18 -3.36 10.04 -5.56
N ALA A 19 -4.17 10.89 -4.93
CA ALA A 19 -3.95 12.33 -4.91
C ALA A 19 -2.60 12.69 -4.27
N LYS A 20 -2.27 12.08 -3.11
CA LYS A 20 -0.96 12.25 -2.45
C LYS A 20 0.19 11.78 -3.33
N LEU A 21 0.06 10.63 -4.00
CA LEU A 21 1.08 10.12 -4.90
C LEU A 21 1.30 11.08 -6.08
N ARG A 22 0.22 11.67 -6.62
CA ARG A 22 0.31 12.68 -7.69
C ARG A 22 1.10 13.91 -7.25
N GLU A 23 0.80 14.45 -6.06
CA GLU A 23 1.55 15.58 -5.49
C GLU A 23 3.04 15.26 -5.33
N ARG A 24 3.37 14.03 -4.91
CA ARG A 24 4.75 13.58 -4.74
C ARG A 24 5.48 13.36 -6.06
N CYS A 25 4.81 12.88 -7.10
CA CYS A 25 5.38 12.83 -8.45
C CYS A 25 5.80 14.23 -8.92
N VAL A 26 4.93 15.23 -8.72
CA VAL A 26 5.22 16.63 -9.07
C VAL A 26 6.40 17.16 -8.25
N ALA A 27 6.38 16.95 -6.94
CA ALA A 27 7.46 17.39 -6.05
C ALA A 27 8.82 16.73 -6.37
N ALA A 28 8.80 15.49 -6.85
CA ALA A 28 10.00 14.76 -7.24
C ALA A 28 10.53 15.12 -8.65
N GLY A 29 9.81 15.98 -9.38
CA GLY A 29 10.16 16.39 -10.74
C GLY A 29 10.02 15.26 -11.77
N LEU A 30 9.11 14.30 -11.54
CA LEU A 30 8.82 13.26 -12.51
C LEU A 30 8.18 13.88 -13.76
N ASP A 31 8.55 13.39 -14.93
CA ASP A 31 7.90 13.81 -16.17
C ASP A 31 6.44 13.37 -16.20
N ALA A 32 5.61 14.08 -16.97
CA ALA A 32 4.18 13.88 -16.99
C ALA A 32 3.76 12.47 -17.46
N LEU A 33 4.51 11.87 -18.39
CA LEU A 33 4.19 10.54 -18.91
C LEU A 33 4.44 9.48 -17.83
N SER A 34 5.63 9.48 -17.22
CA SER A 34 5.98 8.56 -16.12
C SER A 34 5.06 8.74 -14.92
N ALA A 35 4.75 9.98 -14.54
CA ALA A 35 3.81 10.27 -13.45
C ALA A 35 2.42 9.69 -13.74
N ASN A 36 1.88 9.90 -14.94
CA ASN A 36 0.56 9.39 -15.31
C ASN A 36 0.50 7.85 -15.35
N LEU A 37 1.55 7.20 -15.88
CA LEU A 37 1.65 5.74 -15.90
C LEU A 37 1.72 5.16 -14.49
N LEU A 38 2.57 5.72 -13.63
CA LEU A 38 2.68 5.32 -12.23
C LEU A 38 1.35 5.49 -11.49
N ILE A 39 0.69 6.64 -11.65
CA ILE A 39 -0.60 6.93 -11.01
C ILE A 39 -1.68 5.95 -11.47
N ALA A 40 -1.78 5.66 -12.77
CA ALA A 40 -2.76 4.72 -13.30
C ALA A 40 -2.53 3.31 -12.74
N GLN A 41 -1.30 2.81 -12.79
CA GLN A 41 -0.95 1.49 -12.25
C GLN A 41 -1.20 1.39 -10.75
N ALA A 42 -0.81 2.41 -9.98
CA ALA A 42 -1.03 2.44 -8.54
C ALA A 42 -2.53 2.45 -8.20
N SER A 43 -3.33 3.22 -8.96
CA SER A 43 -4.78 3.31 -8.77
C SER A 43 -5.46 1.96 -9.01
N ASP A 44 -5.13 1.29 -10.11
CA ASP A 44 -5.69 -0.02 -10.47
C ASP A 44 -5.33 -1.09 -9.43
N ILE A 45 -4.06 -1.14 -9.02
CA ILE A 45 -3.58 -2.12 -8.04
C ILE A 45 -4.21 -1.87 -6.66
N LEU A 46 -4.18 -0.64 -6.16
CA LEU A 46 -4.76 -0.32 -4.85
C LEU A 46 -6.26 -0.60 -4.83
N SER A 47 -6.99 -0.21 -5.87
CA SER A 47 -8.44 -0.49 -5.97
C SER A 47 -8.71 -1.99 -5.97
N ALA A 48 -7.95 -2.78 -6.73
CA ALA A 48 -8.09 -4.23 -6.77
C ALA A 48 -7.79 -4.87 -5.40
N LEU A 49 -6.71 -4.47 -4.73
CA LEU A 49 -6.30 -4.99 -3.43
C LEU A 49 -7.30 -4.64 -2.33
N VAL A 50 -7.79 -3.39 -2.28
CA VAL A 50 -8.80 -2.96 -1.31
C VAL A 50 -10.12 -3.71 -1.53
N ASN A 51 -10.59 -3.81 -2.78
CA ASN A 51 -11.83 -4.52 -3.10
C ASN A 51 -11.74 -6.04 -2.86
N GLN A 52 -10.58 -6.64 -3.09
CA GLN A 52 -10.34 -8.04 -2.76
C GLN A 52 -10.27 -8.22 -1.23
N GLY A 53 -9.57 -7.31 -0.54
CA GLY A 53 -9.45 -7.27 0.92
C GLY A 53 -10.80 -7.20 1.63
N ARG A 54 -11.72 -6.38 1.13
CA ARG A 54 -13.10 -6.30 1.64
C ARG A 54 -13.81 -7.65 1.51
N ARG A 55 -13.77 -8.25 0.31
CA ARG A 55 -14.41 -9.56 0.03
C ARG A 55 -13.90 -10.69 0.92
N ILE A 56 -12.60 -10.72 1.23
CA ILE A 56 -12.04 -11.77 2.09
C ILE A 56 -12.23 -11.48 3.59
N ALA A 57 -12.33 -10.20 3.98
CA ALA A 57 -12.61 -9.81 5.36
C ALA A 57 -14.02 -10.25 5.76
N ASP A 58 -14.97 -10.20 4.82
CA ASP A 58 -16.34 -10.68 5.00
C ASP A 58 -16.41 -12.18 5.34
N VAL A 59 -15.42 -12.97 4.91
CA VAL A 59 -15.29 -14.41 5.23
C VAL A 59 -14.28 -14.69 6.36
N GLY A 60 -13.84 -13.65 7.08
CA GLY A 60 -12.93 -13.76 8.23
C GLY A 60 -11.48 -14.16 7.86
N SER A 61 -11.09 -13.99 6.60
CA SER A 61 -9.75 -14.35 6.11
C SER A 61 -8.75 -13.19 6.20
N GLN A 62 -7.46 -13.52 6.09
CA GLN A 62 -6.34 -12.56 6.12
C GLN A 62 -5.69 -12.46 4.74
N MET A 63 -5.10 -11.30 4.43
CA MET A 63 -4.33 -11.10 3.20
C MET A 63 -3.20 -10.11 3.40
N GLU A 64 -2.07 -10.46 2.84
CA GLU A 64 -0.91 -9.59 2.69
C GLU A 64 -0.49 -9.64 1.22
N ALA A 65 -0.31 -8.48 0.61
CA ALA A 65 0.11 -8.37 -0.77
C ALA A 65 1.09 -7.20 -0.91
N GLU A 66 2.22 -7.47 -1.55
CA GLU A 66 3.22 -6.46 -1.89
C GLU A 66 3.36 -6.38 -3.41
N ARG A 67 3.38 -5.15 -3.91
CA ARG A 67 3.66 -4.84 -5.32
C ARG A 67 4.66 -3.71 -5.39
N GLU A 68 5.65 -3.87 -6.24
CA GLU A 68 6.64 -2.84 -6.52
C GLU A 68 6.41 -2.30 -7.93
N LEU A 69 6.32 -0.98 -8.05
CA LEU A 69 6.24 -0.24 -9.29
C LEU A 69 7.55 0.50 -9.48
N SER A 70 8.33 0.07 -10.47
CA SER A 70 9.62 0.67 -10.80
C SER A 70 9.60 1.21 -12.23
N GLY A 71 10.24 2.35 -12.44
CA GLY A 71 10.47 2.92 -13.76
C GLY A 71 11.58 3.96 -13.71
N GLU A 72 11.77 4.66 -14.82
CA GLU A 72 12.79 5.70 -14.87
C GLU A 72 12.45 6.82 -13.89
N GLY A 73 13.32 7.02 -12.90
CA GLY A 73 13.16 8.08 -11.89
C GLY A 73 12.24 7.75 -10.71
N TYR A 74 11.62 6.56 -10.62
CA TYR A 74 10.76 6.19 -9.49
C TYR A 74 10.85 4.72 -9.04
N LEU A 75 10.60 4.52 -7.74
CA LEU A 75 10.39 3.22 -7.10
C LEU A 75 9.30 3.38 -6.03
N VAL A 76 8.11 2.82 -6.29
CA VAL A 76 6.96 2.91 -5.38
C VAL A 76 6.55 1.50 -4.96
N ARG A 77 6.52 1.25 -3.66
CA ARG A 77 6.00 -0.01 -3.10
C ARG A 77 4.57 0.19 -2.61
N LEU A 78 3.71 -0.75 -2.93
CA LEU A 78 2.34 -0.84 -2.47
C LEU A 78 2.25 -2.05 -1.56
N VAL A 79 1.99 -1.81 -0.27
CA VAL A 79 1.89 -2.86 0.74
C VAL A 79 0.47 -2.86 1.26
N PHE A 80 -0.28 -3.89 0.90
CA PHE A 80 -1.63 -4.11 1.41
C PHE A 80 -1.62 -5.16 2.52
N THR A 81 -2.28 -4.84 3.64
CA THR A 81 -2.45 -5.77 4.76
C THR A 81 -3.87 -5.72 5.28
N GLN A 82 -4.50 -6.89 5.42
CA GLN A 82 -5.79 -7.06 6.06
C GLN A 82 -5.76 -8.21 7.07
N GLY A 83 -6.26 -7.93 8.27
CA GLY A 83 -6.27 -8.85 9.42
C GLY A 83 -5.11 -8.61 10.40
N ALA A 84 -5.22 -9.19 11.61
CA ALA A 84 -4.21 -9.02 12.65
C ALA A 84 -2.91 -9.78 12.30
N ARG A 85 -1.80 -9.05 12.16
CA ARG A 85 -0.43 -9.62 12.26
C ARG A 85 -0.27 -10.22 13.66
N LYS A 86 -0.52 -11.54 13.79
CA LYS A 86 -0.30 -12.30 15.04
C LYS A 86 1.10 -12.07 15.64
N GLY A 87 2.10 -11.72 14.81
CA GLY A 87 3.46 -11.47 15.25
C GLY A 87 3.69 -10.21 16.10
N LEU A 88 2.86 -9.15 15.99
CA LEU A 88 3.03 -7.95 16.82
C LEU A 88 2.44 -8.14 18.23
N VAL A 89 1.29 -8.81 18.32
CA VAL A 89 0.66 -9.15 19.61
C VAL A 89 1.43 -10.25 20.34
N GLN A 90 1.95 -11.26 19.62
CA GLN A 90 2.84 -12.28 20.24
C GLN A 90 4.13 -11.66 20.80
N ARG A 91 4.81 -10.76 20.07
CA ARG A 91 6.03 -10.10 20.58
C ARG A 91 5.77 -9.20 21.79
N LEU A 92 4.59 -8.59 21.87
CA LEU A 92 4.19 -7.83 23.06
C LEU A 92 3.88 -8.76 24.24
N LEU A 93 3.14 -9.86 24.02
CA LEU A 93 2.82 -10.83 25.07
C LEU A 93 4.06 -11.57 25.59
N GLU A 94 5.05 -11.85 24.75
CA GLU A 94 6.33 -12.46 25.16
C GLU A 94 7.13 -11.54 26.10
N LYS A 95 7.10 -10.21 25.89
CA LYS A 95 7.73 -9.25 26.80
C LYS A 95 7.03 -9.15 28.16
N PHE A 96 5.74 -9.45 28.26
CA PHE A 96 4.98 -9.42 29.52
C PHE A 96 4.97 -10.77 30.27
N LYS A 97 5.30 -11.88 29.61
CA LYS A 97 5.40 -13.21 30.24
C LYS A 97 6.82 -13.62 30.65
N GLY A 98 7.83 -12.87 30.22
CA GLY A 98 9.25 -13.13 30.51
C GLY A 98 9.93 -12.13 31.45
N GLY A 99 9.16 -11.37 32.25
CA GLY A 99 9.65 -10.41 33.24
C GLY A 99 9.12 -10.70 34.63
#